data_AF-A0A6H2NRK7-F1
#
_entry.id   AF-A0A6H2NRK7-F1
#
_cell.length_a   1.000
_cell.length_b   1.000
_cell.length_c   1.000
_cell.angle_alpha   90.00
_cell.angle_beta   90.00
_cell.angle_gamma   90.00
#
_symmetry.space_group_name_H-M   'P 1'
#
loop_
_entity.id
_entity.type
_entity.pdbx_description
1 polymer ?
#
loop_
_entity_poly.entity_id
_entity_poly.type
_entity_poly.pdbx_seq_one_letter_code
_entity_poly.pdbx_strand_id
1 'polypeptide(L)'
;MYDLVLAALEAQQLTQAATLIKQWQGKNPQDPWLRLAMGRYWEAKGDLEKAQVTYTRVLQTTANPKALGQAREGVQRMRDQLAQQREHDLNAAKNRPGATQTAILALAPVAGAQRQAAAQGLAQVLQLDLYTARMRLPSQHWRLLRVGPAGELQYFCEQLQAQQIPARWTTVEQIKALPVFRVEAIQAFEPHISLICQDHTGQRGSLQLGWADISRWLVGALPLYESVVDLGPWGKLKRKQATQDYAEVMDWHLHRRGCILRFCDRAYNYRDTAAIPAMTDASPQTTLIATTVWKALKAHCQDSIQAAPYTDFTGFGAGALDLMTVMPPFEPYIDLIRPQPSAWDGAFHLYSSLRFLCDRQPSGLPSQT
;
A
#
# COMPACT_ATOMS: atom_id res chain seq x y z
N MET A 1 -18.14 12.16 47.38
CA MET A 1 -16.99 12.53 46.52
C MET A 1 -17.35 12.41 45.05
N TYR A 2 -17.90 11.28 44.62
CA TYR A 2 -18.43 11.07 43.26
C TYR A 2 -19.35 12.21 42.77
N ASP A 3 -20.36 12.57 43.57
CA ASP A 3 -21.34 13.59 43.19
C ASP A 3 -20.73 14.99 43.05
N LEU A 4 -19.68 15.31 43.82
CA LEU A 4 -18.95 16.58 43.70
C LEU A 4 -18.19 16.66 42.38
N VAL A 5 -17.66 15.52 41.89
CA VAL A 5 -17.02 15.47 40.58
C VAL A 5 -18.07 15.61 39.48
N LEU A 6 -19.20 14.91 39.58
CA LEU A 6 -20.28 15.02 38.59
C LEU A 6 -20.83 16.45 38.49
N ALA A 7 -21.11 17.10 39.62
CA ALA A 7 -21.57 18.49 39.63
C ALA A 7 -20.57 19.44 38.97
N ALA A 8 -19.26 19.25 39.20
CA ALA A 8 -18.22 20.02 38.53
C ALA A 8 -18.16 19.75 37.01
N LEU A 9 -18.39 18.51 36.58
CA LEU A 9 -18.45 18.15 35.15
C LEU A 9 -19.70 18.73 34.46
N GLU A 10 -20.86 18.68 35.10
CA GLU A 10 -22.11 19.28 34.61
C GLU A 10 -21.99 20.80 34.48
N ALA A 11 -21.25 21.44 35.38
CA ALA A 11 -20.91 22.86 35.32
C ALA A 11 -19.75 23.20 34.34
N GLN A 12 -19.24 22.23 33.57
CA GLN A 12 -18.09 22.35 32.67
C GLN A 12 -16.78 22.82 33.34
N GLN A 13 -16.65 22.65 34.67
CA GLN A 13 -15.48 23.03 35.46
C GLN A 13 -14.42 21.91 35.45
N LEU A 14 -13.82 21.65 34.28
CA LEU A 14 -12.87 20.54 34.06
C LEU A 14 -11.66 20.59 35.01
N THR A 15 -11.10 21.77 35.28
CA THR A 15 -9.94 21.94 36.19
C THR A 15 -10.28 21.56 37.62
N GLN A 16 -11.50 21.90 38.07
CA GLN A 16 -11.99 21.57 39.40
C GLN A 16 -12.27 20.07 39.52
N ALA A 17 -12.94 19.48 38.52
CA ALA A 17 -13.16 18.04 38.46
C ALA A 17 -11.83 17.25 38.51
N ALA A 18 -10.81 17.68 37.77
CA ALA A 18 -9.47 17.07 37.79
C ALA A 18 -8.81 17.15 39.18
N THR A 19 -8.96 18.28 39.87
CA THR A 19 -8.43 18.48 41.22
C THR A 19 -9.09 17.54 42.22
N LEU A 20 -10.42 17.44 42.17
CA LEU A 20 -11.21 16.55 43.02
C LEU A 20 -10.87 15.07 42.78
N ILE A 21 -10.69 14.67 41.51
CA ILE A 21 -10.24 13.33 41.13
C ILE A 21 -8.84 13.04 41.69
N LYS A 22 -7.88 13.96 41.54
CA LYS A 22 -6.51 13.78 42.05
C LYS A 22 -6.47 13.64 43.57
N GLN A 23 -7.25 14.46 44.28
CA GLN A 23 -7.39 14.35 45.74
C GLN A 23 -8.02 13.02 46.16
N TRP A 24 -9.05 12.56 45.46
CA TRP A 24 -9.69 11.28 45.73
C TRP A 24 -8.78 10.09 45.43
N GLN A 25 -8.00 10.16 44.35
CA GLN A 25 -6.99 9.16 44.00
C GLN A 25 -5.92 8.98 45.07
N GLY A 26 -5.46 10.07 45.68
CA GLY A 26 -4.49 10.01 46.78
C GLY A 26 -5.04 9.36 48.05
N LYS A 27 -6.36 9.45 48.29
CA LYS A 27 -7.01 8.87 49.48
C LYS A 27 -7.44 7.42 49.28
N ASN A 28 -8.06 7.10 48.14
CA ASN A 28 -8.66 5.79 47.86
C ASN A 28 -8.47 5.38 46.39
N PRO A 29 -7.27 4.92 45.99
CA PRO A 29 -6.94 4.63 44.59
C PRO A 29 -7.68 3.40 44.00
N GLN A 30 -8.25 2.55 44.85
CA GLN A 30 -8.97 1.34 44.43
C GLN A 30 -10.49 1.52 44.37
N ASP A 31 -11.01 2.70 44.70
CA ASP A 31 -12.45 2.97 44.71
C ASP A 31 -13.06 2.83 43.30
N PRO A 32 -14.05 1.95 43.10
CA PRO A 32 -14.73 1.81 41.81
C PRO A 32 -15.39 3.10 41.32
N TRP A 33 -15.88 3.94 42.23
CA TRP A 33 -16.53 5.20 41.90
C TRP A 33 -15.53 6.25 41.41
N LEU A 34 -14.28 6.20 41.90
CA LEU A 34 -13.20 7.04 41.39
C LEU A 34 -12.94 6.71 39.92
N ARG A 35 -12.82 5.43 39.58
CA ARG A 35 -12.58 5.00 38.18
C ARG A 35 -13.74 5.38 37.27
N LEU A 36 -14.98 5.25 37.75
CA LEU A 36 -16.16 5.70 37.03
C LEU A 36 -16.15 7.22 36.79
N ALA A 37 -15.78 8.00 37.81
CA ALA A 37 -15.62 9.46 37.70
C ALA A 37 -14.50 9.86 36.72
N MET A 38 -13.40 9.11 36.68
CA MET A 38 -12.35 9.31 35.67
C MET A 38 -12.88 9.07 34.24
N GLY A 39 -13.72 8.05 34.04
CA GLY A 39 -14.38 7.81 32.75
C GLY A 39 -15.25 8.99 32.32
N ARG A 40 -16.07 9.52 33.25
CA ARG A 40 -16.91 10.72 33.04
C ARG A 40 -16.10 11.97 32.73
N TYR A 41 -14.95 12.13 33.38
CA TYR A 41 -14.05 13.23 33.13
C TYR A 41 -13.44 13.18 31.71
N TRP A 42 -13.00 12.00 31.25
CA TRP A 42 -12.50 11.84 29.89
C TRP A 42 -13.58 12.08 28.84
N GLU A 43 -14.81 11.60 29.11
CA GLU A 43 -16.00 11.87 28.29
C GLU A 43 -16.25 13.38 28.18
N ALA A 44 -16.28 14.11 29.30
CA ALA A 44 -16.47 15.57 29.30
C ALA A 44 -15.32 16.35 28.62
N LYS A 45 -14.11 15.79 28.61
CA LYS A 45 -12.96 16.37 27.89
C LYS A 45 -13.00 16.10 26.39
N GLY A 46 -13.89 15.22 25.92
CA GLY A 46 -13.96 14.77 24.53
C GLY A 46 -12.96 13.67 24.16
N ASP A 47 -12.25 13.08 25.14
CA ASP A 47 -11.30 11.98 24.91
C ASP A 47 -12.03 10.62 24.99
N LEU A 48 -12.82 10.33 23.96
CA LEU A 48 -13.77 9.21 23.93
C LEU A 48 -13.08 7.84 24.02
N GLU A 49 -11.89 7.69 23.44
CA GLU A 49 -11.11 6.44 23.53
C GLU A 49 -10.63 6.19 24.97
N LYS A 50 -10.06 7.20 25.65
CA LYS A 50 -9.68 7.06 27.06
C LYS A 50 -10.88 6.84 27.96
N ALA A 51 -12.01 7.48 27.68
CA ALA A 51 -13.26 7.25 28.40
C ALA A 51 -13.70 5.79 28.27
N GLN A 52 -13.73 5.24 27.06
CA GLN A 52 -14.13 3.85 26.79
C GLN A 52 -13.22 2.84 27.49
N VAL A 53 -11.89 3.03 27.40
CA VAL A 53 -10.91 2.17 28.10
C VAL A 53 -11.13 2.22 29.61
N THR A 54 -11.37 3.42 30.15
CA THR A 54 -11.60 3.62 31.59
C THR A 54 -12.89 2.92 32.05
N TYR A 55 -13.99 3.08 31.34
CA TYR A 55 -15.25 2.37 31.65
C TYR A 55 -15.11 0.86 31.52
N THR A 56 -14.42 0.37 30.48
CA THR A 56 -14.16 -1.07 30.31
C THR A 56 -13.37 -1.64 31.48
N ARG A 57 -12.38 -0.90 31.98
CA ARG A 57 -11.63 -1.29 33.18
C ARG A 57 -12.52 -1.31 34.42
N VAL A 58 -13.49 -0.41 34.57
CA VAL A 58 -14.49 -0.51 35.66
C VAL A 58 -15.24 -1.84 35.57
N LEU A 59 -15.74 -2.21 34.39
CA LEU A 59 -16.45 -3.47 34.16
C LEU A 59 -15.64 -4.72 34.51
N GLN A 60 -14.31 -4.67 34.32
CA GLN A 60 -13.41 -5.79 34.58
C GLN A 60 -12.98 -5.91 36.06
N THR A 61 -13.09 -4.83 36.84
CA THR A 61 -12.41 -4.74 38.14
C THR A 61 -13.32 -4.49 39.34
N THR A 62 -14.61 -4.25 39.12
CA THR A 62 -15.57 -4.03 40.21
C THR A 62 -16.69 -5.06 40.22
N ALA A 63 -17.14 -5.42 41.43
CA ALA A 63 -18.35 -6.20 41.66
C ALA A 63 -19.56 -5.32 42.06
N ASN A 64 -19.39 -3.99 42.18
CA ASN A 64 -20.47 -3.10 42.61
C ASN A 64 -21.54 -2.97 41.51
N PRO A 65 -22.79 -3.44 41.73
CA PRO A 65 -23.82 -3.48 40.69
C PRO A 65 -24.18 -2.10 40.12
N LYS A 66 -24.19 -1.05 40.95
CA LYS A 66 -24.52 0.31 40.50
C LYS A 66 -23.41 0.89 39.62
N ALA A 67 -22.15 0.71 40.03
CA ALA A 67 -21.00 1.14 39.24
C ALA A 67 -20.92 0.38 37.91
N LEU A 68 -21.24 -0.93 37.91
CA LEU A 68 -21.33 -1.73 36.70
C LEU A 68 -22.42 -1.23 35.74
N GLY A 69 -23.62 -0.92 36.25
CA GLY A 69 -24.71 -0.34 35.44
C GLY A 69 -24.27 0.95 34.74
N GLN A 70 -23.74 1.91 35.49
CA GLN A 70 -23.29 3.19 34.93
C GLN A 70 -22.10 3.05 33.97
N ALA A 71 -21.18 2.10 34.22
CA ALA A 71 -20.07 1.83 33.32
C ALA A 71 -20.55 1.21 32.00
N ARG A 72 -21.55 0.32 32.00
CA ARG A 72 -22.14 -0.24 30.77
C ARG A 72 -22.78 0.84 29.91
N GLU A 73 -23.56 1.72 30.53
CA GLU A 73 -24.15 2.87 29.84
C GLU A 73 -23.07 3.82 29.30
N GLY A 74 -21.99 4.04 30.06
CA GLY A 74 -20.81 4.78 29.61
C GLY A 74 -20.18 4.17 28.36
N VAL A 75 -19.88 2.87 28.38
CA VAL A 75 -19.34 2.17 27.21
C VAL A 75 -20.28 2.28 26.01
N GLN A 76 -21.59 2.15 26.21
CA GLN A 76 -22.57 2.26 25.13
C GLN A 76 -22.58 3.67 24.52
N ARG A 77 -22.69 4.72 25.34
CA ARG A 77 -22.63 6.11 24.84
C ARG A 77 -21.35 6.41 24.08
N MET A 78 -20.20 5.96 24.58
CA MET A 78 -18.91 6.20 23.91
C MET A 78 -18.84 5.46 22.57
N ARG A 79 -19.38 4.24 22.48
CA ARG A 79 -19.46 3.50 21.22
C ARG A 79 -20.34 4.23 20.21
N ASP A 80 -21.50 4.72 20.64
CA ASP A 80 -22.45 5.41 19.77
C ASP A 80 -21.86 6.73 19.26
N GLN A 81 -21.22 7.51 20.14
CA GLN A 81 -20.54 8.75 19.75
C GLN A 81 -19.36 8.52 18.80
N LEU A 82 -18.51 7.51 19.07
CA LEU A 82 -17.40 7.15 18.18
C LEU A 82 -17.91 6.68 16.81
N ALA A 83 -19.01 5.91 16.77
CA ALA A 83 -19.63 5.48 15.53
C ALA A 83 -20.18 6.67 14.73
N GLN A 84 -20.87 7.60 15.39
CA GLN A 84 -21.40 8.81 14.78
C GLN A 84 -20.29 9.73 14.25
N GLN A 85 -19.24 9.96 15.03
CA GLN A 85 -18.10 10.77 14.59
C GLN A 85 -17.44 10.16 13.35
N ARG A 86 -17.23 8.84 13.37
CA ARG A 86 -16.67 8.11 12.24
C ARG A 86 -17.54 8.23 10.98
N GLU A 87 -18.84 8.04 11.13
CA GLU A 87 -19.78 8.15 10.02
C GLU A 87 -19.80 9.58 9.45
N HIS A 88 -19.78 10.59 10.32
CA HIS A 88 -19.66 11.99 9.93
C HIS A 88 -18.37 12.25 9.14
N ASP A 89 -17.22 11.83 9.66
CA ASP A 89 -15.92 12.03 9.00
C ASP A 89 -15.85 11.30 7.65
N LEU A 90 -16.38 10.08 7.58
CA LEU A 90 -16.44 9.30 6.35
C LEU A 90 -17.35 9.97 5.31
N ASN A 91 -18.52 10.47 5.72
CA ASN A 91 -19.43 11.20 4.84
C ASN A 91 -18.82 12.51 4.37
N ALA A 92 -18.12 13.23 5.25
CA ALA A 92 -17.37 14.43 4.88
C ALA A 92 -16.27 14.11 3.84
N ALA A 93 -15.57 12.99 3.99
CA ALA A 93 -14.57 12.54 3.02
C ALA A 93 -15.19 12.17 1.65
N LYS A 94 -16.36 11.54 1.65
CA LYS A 94 -17.12 11.20 0.43
C LYS A 94 -17.66 12.41 -0.34
N ASN A 95 -17.82 13.55 0.33
CA ASN A 95 -18.34 14.79 -0.27
C ASN A 95 -17.25 15.73 -0.81
N ARG A 96 -15.96 15.36 -0.69
CA ARG A 96 -14.86 16.17 -1.23
C ARG A 96 -14.85 16.16 -2.77
N PRO A 97 -14.35 17.21 -3.45
CA PRO A 97 -14.14 17.18 -4.89
C PRO A 97 -13.24 16.01 -5.30
N GLY A 98 -13.64 15.24 -6.31
CA GLY A 98 -12.91 14.04 -6.78
C GLY A 98 -13.12 12.78 -5.93
N ALA A 99 -13.89 12.83 -4.84
CA ALA A 99 -14.09 11.69 -3.94
C ALA A 99 -14.77 10.46 -4.59
N THR A 100 -15.47 10.65 -5.70
CA THR A 100 -16.16 9.59 -6.46
C THR A 100 -15.27 8.87 -7.46
N GLN A 101 -14.06 9.38 -7.73
CA GLN A 101 -13.10 8.71 -8.62
C GLN A 101 -12.76 7.33 -8.07
N THR A 102 -12.49 6.38 -8.97
CA THR A 102 -12.09 5.05 -8.51
C THR A 102 -10.64 5.10 -8.05
N ALA A 103 -10.39 4.60 -6.85
CA ALA A 103 -9.09 4.55 -6.24
C ALA A 103 -8.78 3.15 -5.74
N ILE A 104 -7.52 2.99 -5.37
CA ILE A 104 -6.99 1.79 -4.74
C ILE A 104 -6.32 2.12 -3.43
N LEU A 105 -6.38 1.17 -2.49
CA LEU A 105 -5.69 1.21 -1.21
C LEU A 105 -4.78 -0.02 -1.12
N ALA A 106 -3.50 0.21 -0.84
CA ALA A 106 -2.49 -0.82 -0.68
C ALA A 106 -1.77 -0.67 0.67
N LEU A 107 -1.28 -1.79 1.19
CA LEU A 107 -0.46 -1.86 2.39
C LEU A 107 0.96 -2.26 2.02
N ALA A 108 1.95 -1.52 2.52
CA ALA A 108 3.32 -1.99 2.53
C ALA A 108 3.53 -3.05 3.64
N PRO A 109 4.56 -3.89 3.52
CA PRO A 109 4.88 -4.92 4.52
C PRO A 109 5.04 -4.38 5.94
N VAL A 110 4.48 -5.11 6.92
CA VAL A 110 4.74 -4.88 8.34
C VAL A 110 5.35 -6.12 8.96
N ALA A 111 6.60 -5.99 9.41
CA ALA A 111 7.41 -7.06 9.96
C ALA A 111 7.73 -6.86 11.45
N GLY A 112 8.14 -7.95 12.11
CA GLY A 112 8.64 -7.92 13.49
C GLY A 112 7.60 -7.52 14.54
N ALA A 113 8.09 -6.86 15.59
CA ALA A 113 7.32 -6.56 16.81
C ALA A 113 6.09 -5.66 16.58
N GLN A 114 6.10 -4.84 15.53
CA GLN A 114 5.00 -3.91 15.24
C GLN A 114 3.76 -4.61 14.65
N ARG A 115 3.90 -5.86 14.17
CA ARG A 115 2.84 -6.58 13.45
C ARG A 115 1.57 -6.78 14.28
N GLN A 116 1.72 -7.03 15.57
CA GLN A 116 0.57 -7.25 16.46
C GLN A 116 -0.26 -5.96 16.64
N ALA A 117 0.41 -4.83 16.90
CA ALA A 117 -0.24 -3.54 17.02
C ALA A 117 -0.88 -3.11 15.68
N ALA A 118 -0.17 -3.30 14.57
CA ALA A 118 -0.69 -3.02 13.23
C ALA A 118 -1.93 -3.86 12.89
N ALA A 119 -1.98 -5.13 13.31
CA ALA A 119 -3.17 -5.96 13.11
C ALA A 119 -4.37 -5.47 13.94
N GLN A 120 -4.14 -4.99 15.17
CA GLN A 120 -5.18 -4.38 16.01
C GLN A 120 -5.68 -3.07 15.40
N GLY A 121 -4.78 -2.19 14.95
CA GLY A 121 -5.13 -0.95 14.26
C GLY A 121 -5.91 -1.22 12.98
N LEU A 122 -5.49 -2.19 12.17
CA LEU A 122 -6.20 -2.59 10.94
C LEU A 122 -7.61 -3.10 11.25
N ALA A 123 -7.75 -3.92 12.29
CA ALA A 123 -9.05 -4.42 12.76
C ALA A 123 -9.97 -3.27 13.16
N GLN A 124 -9.46 -2.28 13.91
CA GLN A 124 -10.23 -1.10 14.34
C GLN A 124 -10.65 -0.21 13.15
N VAL A 125 -9.71 0.08 12.24
CA VAL A 125 -9.93 1.00 11.11
C VAL A 125 -10.81 0.39 10.03
N LEU A 126 -10.79 -0.93 9.85
CA LEU A 126 -11.64 -1.60 8.84
C LEU A 126 -12.83 -2.35 9.45
N GLN A 127 -13.04 -2.26 10.77
CA GLN A 127 -14.10 -2.99 11.49
C GLN A 127 -14.06 -4.50 11.21
N LEU A 128 -12.87 -5.07 11.25
CA LEU A 128 -12.64 -6.50 11.05
C LEU A 128 -12.38 -7.18 12.40
N ASP A 129 -12.59 -8.49 12.47
CA ASP A 129 -12.05 -9.28 13.56
C ASP A 129 -10.50 -9.35 13.46
N LEU A 130 -9.85 -9.57 14.59
CA LEU A 130 -8.38 -9.57 14.66
C LEU A 130 -7.74 -10.67 13.79
N TYR A 131 -8.41 -11.82 13.61
CA TYR A 131 -7.88 -12.90 12.79
C TYR A 131 -7.87 -12.51 11.31
N THR A 132 -8.98 -11.98 10.79
CA THR A 132 -9.05 -11.45 9.42
C THR A 132 -8.06 -10.32 9.20
N ALA A 133 -7.90 -9.40 10.14
CA ALA A 133 -6.92 -8.33 10.05
C ALA A 133 -5.47 -8.87 9.97
N ARG A 134 -5.10 -9.85 10.79
CA ARG A 134 -3.79 -10.52 10.73
C ARG A 134 -3.53 -11.17 9.37
N MET A 135 -4.56 -11.80 8.79
CA MET A 135 -4.47 -12.43 7.48
C MET A 135 -4.36 -11.43 6.32
N ARG A 136 -4.92 -10.23 6.48
CA ARG A 136 -4.84 -9.15 5.47
C ARG A 136 -3.54 -8.35 5.54
N LEU A 137 -2.89 -8.27 6.70
CA LEU A 137 -1.65 -7.52 6.87
C LEU A 137 -0.47 -8.21 6.15
N PRO A 138 0.18 -7.60 5.16
CA PRO A 138 1.32 -8.22 4.47
C PRO A 138 2.58 -8.27 5.36
N SER A 139 3.43 -9.27 5.15
CA SER A 139 4.72 -9.43 5.85
C SER A 139 5.95 -9.17 4.98
N GLN A 140 5.84 -9.39 3.67
CA GLN A 140 7.00 -9.40 2.75
C GLN A 140 6.84 -8.50 1.52
N HIS A 141 5.65 -8.50 0.92
CA HIS A 141 5.37 -7.78 -0.32
C HIS A 141 4.24 -6.78 -0.11
N TRP A 142 4.15 -5.75 -0.94
CA TRP A 142 2.95 -4.92 -0.94
C TRP A 142 1.70 -5.76 -1.19
N ARG A 143 0.57 -5.33 -0.62
CA ARG A 143 -0.72 -5.98 -0.85
C ARG A 143 -1.78 -4.97 -1.20
N LEU A 144 -2.44 -5.18 -2.33
CA LEU A 144 -3.66 -4.47 -2.67
C LEU A 144 -4.77 -4.89 -1.71
N LEU A 145 -5.33 -3.93 -1.00
CA LEU A 145 -6.29 -4.16 0.08
C LEU A 145 -7.72 -3.93 -0.39
N ARG A 146 -7.96 -2.86 -1.17
CA ARG A 146 -9.31 -2.46 -1.60
C ARG A 146 -9.28 -1.60 -2.86
N VAL A 147 -10.36 -1.71 -3.64
CA VAL A 147 -10.73 -0.81 -4.75
C VAL A 147 -12.07 -0.15 -4.39
N GLY A 148 -12.24 1.14 -4.66
CA GLY A 148 -13.45 1.88 -4.29
C GLY A 148 -13.32 3.39 -4.46
N PRO A 149 -14.28 4.19 -3.99
CA PRO A 149 -14.26 5.64 -4.12
C PRO A 149 -13.06 6.29 -3.42
N ALA A 150 -12.43 7.26 -4.08
CA ALA A 150 -11.24 7.96 -3.61
C ALA A 150 -11.41 8.58 -2.23
N GLY A 151 -12.52 9.26 -1.94
CA GLY A 151 -12.74 9.88 -0.63
C GLY A 151 -12.79 8.88 0.51
N GLU A 152 -13.43 7.73 0.29
CA GLU A 152 -13.49 6.64 1.27
C GLU A 152 -12.12 5.99 1.48
N LEU A 153 -11.38 5.71 0.40
CA LEU A 153 -10.06 5.08 0.52
C LEU A 153 -9.00 6.03 1.08
N GLN A 154 -9.07 7.32 0.77
CA GLN A 154 -8.25 8.36 1.39
C GLN A 154 -8.48 8.38 2.90
N TYR A 155 -9.74 8.44 3.33
CA TYR A 155 -10.10 8.39 4.76
C TYR A 155 -9.49 7.17 5.45
N PHE A 156 -9.67 5.97 4.89
CA PHE A 156 -9.07 4.76 5.48
C PHE A 156 -7.55 4.81 5.49
N CYS A 157 -6.91 5.34 4.44
CA CYS A 157 -5.47 5.48 4.40
C CYS A 157 -4.97 6.38 5.54
N GLU A 158 -5.60 7.54 5.75
CA GLU A 158 -5.26 8.48 6.83
C GLU A 158 -5.43 7.83 8.21
N GLN A 159 -6.54 7.12 8.44
CA GLN A 159 -6.79 6.39 9.69
C GLN A 159 -5.78 5.26 9.93
N LEU A 160 -5.39 4.52 8.88
CA LEU A 160 -4.37 3.47 8.98
C LEU A 160 -2.98 4.06 9.29
N GLN A 161 -2.63 5.18 8.66
CA GLN A 161 -1.37 5.88 8.91
C GLN A 161 -1.30 6.44 10.34
N ALA A 162 -2.41 6.95 10.88
CA ALA A 162 -2.50 7.37 12.28
C ALA A 162 -2.24 6.20 13.26
N GLN A 163 -2.59 4.96 12.86
CA GLN A 163 -2.25 3.73 13.58
C GLN A 163 -0.85 3.18 13.24
N GLN A 164 0.01 3.99 12.60
CA GLN A 164 1.37 3.64 12.17
C GLN A 164 1.43 2.48 11.17
N ILE A 165 0.32 2.20 10.46
CA ILE A 165 0.28 1.18 9.41
C ILE A 165 0.68 1.86 8.09
N PRO A 166 1.67 1.34 7.35
CA PRO A 166 2.15 1.94 6.11
C PRO A 166 1.16 1.69 4.97
N ALA A 167 0.05 2.43 4.98
CA ALA A 167 -0.95 2.43 3.94
C ALA A 167 -0.64 3.49 2.87
N ARG A 168 -1.02 3.19 1.63
CA ARG A 168 -0.89 4.05 0.45
C ARG A 168 -2.14 3.96 -0.40
N TRP A 169 -2.52 5.06 -1.02
CA TRP A 169 -3.66 5.10 -1.93
C TRP A 169 -3.33 5.95 -3.15
N THR A 170 -4.01 5.66 -4.26
CA THR A 170 -3.95 6.46 -5.49
C THR A 170 -5.25 6.27 -6.27
N THR A 171 -5.61 7.24 -7.10
CA THR A 171 -6.70 7.10 -8.07
C THR A 171 -6.25 6.31 -9.30
N VAL A 172 -7.20 5.67 -9.97
CA VAL A 172 -6.97 4.99 -11.26
C VAL A 172 -6.66 6.03 -12.35
N GLU A 173 -7.23 7.23 -12.27
CA GLU A 173 -6.93 8.35 -13.14
C GLU A 173 -5.45 8.77 -13.04
N GLN A 174 -4.89 8.84 -11.83
CA GLN A 174 -3.46 9.11 -11.64
C GLN A 174 -2.57 8.01 -12.22
N ILE A 175 -2.99 6.74 -12.12
CA ILE A 175 -2.28 5.61 -12.74
C ILE A 175 -2.29 5.75 -14.27
N LYS A 176 -3.47 6.03 -14.85
CA LYS A 176 -3.63 6.23 -16.30
C LYS A 176 -2.85 7.42 -16.84
N ALA A 177 -2.76 8.48 -16.05
CA ALA A 177 -2.05 9.71 -16.43
C ALA A 177 -0.52 9.58 -16.36
N LEU A 178 0.01 8.49 -15.79
CA LEU A 178 1.45 8.31 -15.64
C LEU A 178 2.10 8.00 -17.00
N PRO A 179 3.03 8.84 -17.49
CA PRO A 179 3.74 8.56 -18.74
C PRO A 179 4.64 7.33 -18.60
N VAL A 180 4.37 6.32 -19.42
CA VAL A 180 5.20 5.12 -19.54
C VAL A 180 5.72 5.04 -20.96
N PHE A 181 7.04 4.96 -21.10
CA PHE A 181 7.71 4.77 -22.38
C PHE A 181 8.27 3.36 -22.45
N ARG A 182 7.89 2.60 -23.48
CA ARG A 182 8.42 1.26 -23.75
C ARG A 182 9.80 1.40 -24.36
N VAL A 183 10.82 0.85 -23.72
CA VAL A 183 12.19 0.90 -24.23
C VAL A 183 12.40 -0.23 -25.22
N GLU A 184 12.80 0.13 -26.44
CA GLU A 184 13.15 -0.81 -27.50
C GLU A 184 14.61 -1.25 -27.39
N ALA A 185 15.53 -0.29 -27.18
CA ALA A 185 16.96 -0.55 -27.17
C ALA A 185 17.75 0.57 -26.46
N ILE A 186 18.89 0.21 -25.89
CA ILE A 186 19.92 1.15 -25.40
C ILE A 186 20.96 1.36 -26.51
N GLN A 187 21.06 2.57 -27.03
CA GLN A 187 21.99 2.95 -28.12
C GLN A 187 23.39 3.32 -27.61
N ALA A 188 23.52 3.72 -26.35
CA ALA A 188 24.80 4.01 -25.71
C ALA A 188 24.64 3.94 -24.18
N PHE A 189 25.69 3.48 -23.49
CA PHE A 189 25.78 3.51 -22.02
C PHE A 189 26.61 4.69 -21.51
N GLU A 190 27.57 5.18 -22.30
CA GLU A 190 28.52 6.23 -21.94
C GLU A 190 28.66 7.26 -23.08
N PRO A 191 28.92 8.55 -22.79
CA PRO A 191 28.99 9.17 -21.46
C PRO A 191 27.63 9.36 -20.78
N HIS A 192 26.55 9.17 -21.52
CA HIS A 192 25.17 9.19 -21.05
C HIS A 192 24.41 8.01 -21.65
N ILE A 193 23.40 7.53 -20.92
CA ILE A 193 22.53 6.47 -21.41
C ILE A 193 21.64 7.06 -22.49
N SER A 194 21.72 6.54 -23.71
CA SER A 194 20.85 6.91 -24.82
C SER A 194 19.91 5.77 -25.14
N LEU A 195 18.61 6.02 -25.10
CA LEU A 195 17.55 5.02 -25.27
C LEU A 195 16.73 5.33 -26.50
N ILE A 196 16.25 4.29 -27.17
CA ILE A 196 15.12 4.38 -28.09
C ILE A 196 13.90 3.83 -27.36
N CYS A 197 12.82 4.62 -27.35
CA CYS A 197 11.58 4.25 -26.70
C CYS A 197 10.37 4.66 -27.52
N GLN A 198 9.24 4.01 -27.25
CA GLN A 198 7.93 4.36 -27.79
C GLN A 198 7.02 4.88 -26.68
N ASP A 199 6.21 5.87 -27.01
CA ASP A 199 5.11 6.30 -26.13
C ASP A 199 3.86 5.43 -26.29
N HIS A 200 2.78 5.81 -25.60
CA HIS A 200 1.48 5.13 -25.65
C HIS A 200 0.80 5.14 -27.04
N THR A 201 1.19 6.07 -27.93
CA THR A 201 0.67 6.14 -29.30
C THR A 201 1.50 5.30 -30.28
N GLY A 202 2.59 4.70 -29.80
CA GLY A 202 3.58 4.00 -30.63
C GLY A 202 4.57 4.95 -31.31
N GLN A 203 4.58 6.23 -30.96
CA GLN A 203 5.54 7.18 -31.49
C GLN A 203 6.92 6.86 -30.95
N ARG A 204 7.84 6.54 -31.86
CA ARG A 204 9.25 6.28 -31.56
C ARG A 204 10.00 7.59 -31.31
N GLY A 205 10.81 7.62 -30.26
CA GLY A 205 11.66 8.73 -29.89
C GLY A 205 12.95 8.28 -29.21
N SER A 206 13.83 9.24 -28.94
CA SER A 206 15.08 9.00 -28.20
C SER A 206 15.11 9.78 -26.90
N LEU A 207 15.63 9.16 -25.84
CA LEU A 207 15.81 9.80 -24.54
C LEU A 207 17.25 9.63 -24.05
N GLN A 208 17.85 10.71 -23.56
CA GLN A 208 19.16 10.68 -22.91
C GLN A 208 19.06 10.95 -21.41
N LEU A 209 19.76 10.17 -20.60
CA LEU A 209 19.78 10.30 -19.14
C LEU A 209 21.08 9.79 -18.52
N GLY A 210 21.38 10.24 -17.30
CA GLY A 210 22.47 9.67 -16.50
C GLY A 210 21.94 8.58 -15.55
N TRP A 211 22.81 7.68 -15.10
CA TRP A 211 22.44 6.66 -14.09
C TRP A 211 21.79 7.27 -12.83
N ALA A 212 22.23 8.46 -12.42
CA ALA A 212 21.68 9.20 -11.29
C ALA A 212 20.24 9.73 -11.50
N ASP A 213 19.73 9.75 -12.74
CA ASP A 213 18.33 10.08 -13.01
C ASP A 213 17.39 8.93 -12.60
N ILE A 214 17.92 7.70 -12.53
CA ILE A 214 17.16 6.49 -12.16
C ILE A 214 17.06 6.41 -10.64
N SER A 215 15.98 6.96 -10.13
CA SER A 215 15.72 7.03 -8.68
C SER A 215 15.29 5.70 -8.05
N ARG A 216 14.61 4.84 -8.83
CA ARG A 216 14.20 3.48 -8.44
C ARG A 216 14.18 2.60 -9.68
N TRP A 217 14.28 1.29 -9.46
CA TRP A 217 13.98 0.31 -10.48
C TRP A 217 13.34 -0.94 -9.89
N LEU A 218 12.57 -1.62 -10.70
CA LEU A 218 11.73 -2.76 -10.32
C LEU A 218 11.89 -3.86 -11.34
N VAL A 219 11.78 -5.10 -10.89
CA VAL A 219 11.82 -6.28 -11.74
C VAL A 219 10.62 -7.17 -11.40
N GLY A 220 9.93 -7.65 -12.44
CA GLY A 220 8.81 -8.56 -12.32
C GLY A 220 8.89 -9.68 -13.35
N ALA A 221 8.38 -10.85 -12.97
CA ALA A 221 8.21 -11.99 -13.86
C ALA A 221 6.73 -12.18 -14.15
N LEU A 222 6.35 -12.11 -15.42
CA LEU A 222 4.96 -12.27 -15.89
C LEU A 222 4.79 -13.69 -16.43
N PRO A 223 3.88 -14.50 -15.89
CA PRO A 223 3.68 -15.87 -16.36
C PRO A 223 3.08 -15.86 -17.77
N LEU A 224 3.63 -16.74 -18.60
CA LEU A 224 3.12 -17.06 -19.93
C LEU A 224 2.43 -18.41 -19.87
N TYR A 225 1.13 -18.37 -20.13
CA TYR A 225 0.26 -19.52 -20.08
C TYR A 225 0.12 -20.17 -21.45
N GLU A 226 0.17 -21.50 -21.47
CA GLU A 226 -0.23 -22.30 -22.63
C GLU A 226 -1.30 -23.33 -22.25
N SER A 227 -2.09 -23.75 -23.25
CA SER A 227 -3.06 -24.83 -23.09
C SER A 227 -2.33 -26.18 -23.20
N VAL A 228 -2.11 -26.84 -22.07
CA VAL A 228 -1.53 -28.19 -22.03
C VAL A 228 -2.64 -29.24 -21.96
N VAL A 229 -2.41 -30.38 -22.62
CA VAL A 229 -3.28 -31.56 -22.52
C VAL A 229 -2.63 -32.52 -21.53
N ASP A 230 -3.30 -32.78 -20.42
CA ASP A 230 -2.86 -33.75 -19.41
C ASP A 230 -3.75 -34.98 -19.42
N LEU A 231 -3.22 -36.12 -19.00
CA LEU A 231 -4.03 -37.30 -18.67
C LEU A 231 -4.62 -37.10 -17.27
N GLY A 232 -5.93 -36.89 -17.20
CA GLY A 232 -6.66 -36.84 -15.94
C GLY A 232 -6.71 -38.22 -15.25
N PRO A 233 -7.29 -38.28 -14.04
CA PRO A 233 -7.62 -39.55 -13.41
C PRO A 233 -8.41 -40.40 -14.41
N TRP A 234 -8.07 -41.69 -14.54
CA TRP A 234 -8.71 -42.64 -15.47
C TRP A 234 -8.34 -42.48 -16.96
N GLY A 235 -7.26 -41.77 -17.30
CA GLY A 235 -6.72 -41.72 -18.68
C GLY A 235 -7.50 -40.83 -19.64
N LYS A 236 -8.42 -39.99 -19.15
CA LYS A 236 -9.13 -39.01 -19.98
C LYS A 236 -8.28 -37.76 -20.17
N LEU A 237 -8.13 -37.32 -21.43
CA LEU A 237 -7.45 -36.07 -21.75
C LEU A 237 -8.20 -34.88 -21.13
N LYS A 238 -7.52 -34.11 -20.28
CA LYS A 238 -8.00 -32.87 -19.69
C LYS A 238 -7.12 -31.73 -20.16
N ARG A 239 -7.72 -30.74 -20.83
CA ARG A 239 -7.04 -29.48 -21.13
C ARG A 239 -6.97 -28.63 -19.86
N LYS A 240 -5.79 -28.13 -19.52
CA LYS A 240 -5.60 -27.15 -18.45
C LYS A 240 -4.63 -26.07 -18.92
N GLN A 241 -4.77 -24.85 -18.40
CA GLN A 241 -3.70 -23.86 -18.55
C GLN A 241 -2.58 -24.18 -17.57
N ALA A 242 -1.35 -24.11 -18.04
CA ALA A 242 -0.15 -24.21 -17.22
C ALA A 242 0.81 -23.09 -17.59
N THR A 243 1.50 -22.54 -16.58
CA THR A 243 2.62 -21.63 -16.81
C THR A 243 3.76 -22.44 -17.41
N GLN A 244 4.19 -22.10 -18.61
CA GLN A 244 5.35 -22.74 -19.25
C GLN A 244 6.62 -21.92 -19.09
N ASP A 245 6.48 -20.60 -19.10
CA ASP A 245 7.61 -19.68 -19.10
C ASP A 245 7.21 -18.34 -18.47
N TYR A 246 8.18 -17.45 -18.32
CA TYR A 246 7.98 -16.10 -17.84
C TYR A 246 8.56 -15.09 -18.84
N ALA A 247 7.91 -13.94 -18.95
CA ALA A 247 8.51 -12.74 -19.49
C ALA A 247 9.04 -11.90 -18.33
N GLU A 248 10.26 -11.39 -18.44
CA GLU A 248 10.81 -10.46 -17.46
C GLU A 248 10.55 -9.02 -17.89
N VAL A 249 9.99 -8.25 -16.98
CA VAL A 249 9.74 -6.82 -17.16
C VAL A 249 10.54 -6.05 -16.11
N MET A 250 11.17 -4.96 -16.54
CA MET A 250 11.94 -4.08 -15.69
C MET A 250 11.47 -2.65 -15.90
N ASP A 251 11.20 -1.93 -14.82
CA ASP A 251 10.84 -0.51 -14.88
C ASP A 251 11.93 0.33 -14.23
N TRP A 252 12.34 1.41 -14.91
CA TRP A 252 13.12 2.48 -14.31
C TRP A 252 12.22 3.68 -14.02
N HIS A 253 12.26 4.14 -12.79
CA HIS A 253 11.49 5.30 -12.35
C HIS A 253 12.35 6.56 -12.44
N LEU A 254 11.92 7.49 -13.27
CA LEU A 254 12.53 8.81 -13.42
C LEU A 254 11.65 9.85 -12.72
N HIS A 255 11.60 9.83 -11.38
CA HIS A 255 10.69 10.70 -10.61
C HIS A 255 10.85 12.19 -10.93
N ARG A 256 12.09 12.65 -11.20
CA ARG A 256 12.38 14.04 -11.61
C ARG A 256 11.80 14.41 -12.97
N ARG A 257 11.68 13.43 -13.86
CA ARG A 257 11.09 13.59 -15.20
C ARG A 257 9.61 13.19 -15.26
N GLY A 258 9.07 12.66 -14.15
CA GLY A 258 7.66 12.31 -14.03
C GLY A 258 7.24 11.11 -14.87
N CYS A 259 8.16 10.22 -15.26
CA CYS A 259 7.85 9.09 -16.15
C CYS A 259 8.53 7.78 -15.73
N ILE A 260 8.02 6.69 -16.31
CA ILE A 260 8.58 5.34 -16.20
C ILE A 260 9.14 4.92 -17.56
N LEU A 261 10.32 4.29 -17.55
CA LEU A 261 10.86 3.57 -18.70
C LEU A 261 10.68 2.08 -18.48
N ARG A 262 9.95 1.42 -19.37
CA ARG A 262 9.59 0.02 -19.25
C ARG A 262 10.33 -0.84 -20.26
N PHE A 263 11.07 -1.81 -19.76
CA PHE A 263 11.80 -2.80 -20.54
C PHE A 263 11.10 -4.14 -20.43
N CYS A 264 11.04 -4.89 -21.52
CA CYS A 264 10.54 -6.26 -21.51
C CYS A 264 11.46 -7.15 -22.34
N ASP A 265 11.94 -8.24 -21.75
CA ASP A 265 12.90 -9.14 -22.38
C ASP A 265 12.46 -9.66 -23.75
N ARG A 266 11.16 -9.91 -23.95
CA ARG A 266 10.63 -10.44 -25.23
C ARG A 266 10.36 -9.38 -26.29
N ALA A 267 10.21 -8.12 -25.88
CA ALA A 267 9.97 -7.00 -26.80
C ALA A 267 11.24 -6.17 -27.06
N TYR A 268 12.31 -6.41 -26.31
CA TYR A 268 13.57 -5.69 -26.43
C TYR A 268 14.31 -6.05 -27.72
N ASN A 269 14.81 -5.04 -28.43
CA ASN A 269 15.59 -5.20 -29.65
C ASN A 269 17.08 -5.37 -29.31
N TYR A 270 17.49 -6.63 -29.17
CA TYR A 270 18.87 -7.02 -28.88
C TYR A 270 19.86 -6.76 -30.02
N ARG A 271 19.40 -6.48 -31.25
CA ARG A 271 20.29 -6.20 -32.39
C ARG A 271 20.72 -4.73 -32.41
N ASP A 272 19.80 -3.85 -32.01
CA ASP A 272 20.04 -2.41 -32.00
C ASP A 272 20.62 -1.94 -30.66
N THR A 273 20.87 -2.84 -29.71
CA THR A 273 21.48 -2.49 -28.42
C THR A 273 23.00 -2.32 -28.57
N ALA A 274 23.55 -1.29 -27.94
CA ALA A 274 24.98 -1.12 -27.79
C ALA A 274 25.61 -2.29 -27.03
N ALA A 275 26.90 -2.51 -27.26
CA ALA A 275 27.68 -3.49 -26.51
C ALA A 275 27.57 -3.20 -25.00
N ILE A 276 27.15 -4.21 -24.24
CA ILE A 276 26.99 -4.10 -22.80
C ILE A 276 28.39 -4.17 -22.18
N PRO A 277 28.80 -3.22 -21.33
CA PRO A 277 30.14 -3.22 -20.72
C PRO A 277 30.47 -4.52 -19.98
N ALA A 278 29.47 -5.18 -19.38
CA ALA A 278 29.63 -6.47 -18.70
C ALA A 278 29.90 -7.67 -19.64
N MET A 279 29.88 -7.49 -20.97
CA MET A 279 30.07 -8.54 -21.97
C MET A 279 31.33 -8.36 -22.82
N THR A 280 32.23 -7.43 -22.46
CA THR A 280 33.38 -7.05 -23.31
C THR A 280 34.38 -8.17 -23.62
N ASP A 281 34.36 -9.28 -22.87
CA ASP A 281 35.21 -10.45 -23.13
C ASP A 281 34.57 -11.50 -24.05
N ALA A 282 33.36 -11.28 -24.55
CA ALA A 282 32.67 -12.21 -25.45
C ALA A 282 33.24 -12.14 -26.87
N SER A 283 33.69 -13.27 -27.42
CA SER A 283 34.18 -13.38 -28.80
C SER A 283 33.13 -12.86 -29.80
N PRO A 284 33.53 -12.09 -30.85
CA PRO A 284 32.63 -11.50 -31.86
C PRO A 284 31.85 -12.53 -32.69
N GLN A 285 32.14 -13.82 -32.53
CA GLN A 285 31.47 -14.94 -33.22
C GLN A 285 30.36 -15.59 -32.39
N THR A 286 30.09 -15.09 -31.18
CA THR A 286 29.07 -15.68 -30.32
C THR A 286 27.69 -15.21 -30.76
N THR A 287 26.84 -16.13 -31.20
CA THR A 287 25.41 -15.86 -31.45
C THR A 287 24.81 -15.17 -30.23
N LEU A 288 24.29 -13.95 -30.40
CA LEU A 288 23.63 -13.20 -29.33
C LEU A 288 22.36 -13.95 -28.88
N ILE A 289 22.48 -14.73 -27.81
CA ILE A 289 21.34 -15.36 -27.16
C ILE A 289 20.65 -14.28 -26.33
N ALA A 290 19.40 -13.94 -26.66
CA ALA A 290 18.62 -12.89 -26.00
C ALA A 290 18.66 -12.98 -24.46
N THR A 291 18.55 -14.19 -23.91
CA THR A 291 18.61 -14.42 -22.46
C THR A 291 19.96 -14.07 -21.84
N THR A 292 21.07 -14.30 -22.55
CA THR A 292 22.42 -13.91 -22.11
C THR A 292 22.57 -12.40 -22.10
N VAL A 293 22.12 -11.73 -23.17
CA VAL A 293 22.18 -10.27 -23.29
C VAL A 293 21.31 -9.61 -22.22
N TRP A 294 20.10 -10.13 -21.98
CA TRP A 294 19.20 -9.63 -20.95
C TRP A 294 19.78 -9.80 -19.53
N LYS A 295 20.39 -10.95 -19.23
CA LYS A 295 21.08 -11.17 -17.94
C LYS A 295 22.24 -10.21 -17.74
N ALA A 296 23.06 -10.01 -18.76
CA ALA A 296 24.16 -9.05 -18.71
C ALA A 296 23.67 -7.62 -18.55
N LEU A 297 22.58 -7.24 -19.22
CA LEU A 297 21.96 -5.93 -19.06
C LEU A 297 21.52 -5.70 -17.62
N LYS A 298 20.78 -6.64 -17.03
CA LYS A 298 20.34 -6.54 -15.63
C LYS A 298 21.52 -6.46 -14.65
N ALA A 299 22.57 -7.25 -14.87
CA ALA A 299 23.78 -7.19 -14.04
C ALA A 299 24.43 -5.80 -14.13
N HIS A 300 24.61 -5.28 -15.33
CA HIS A 300 25.15 -3.93 -15.53
C HIS A 300 24.27 -2.84 -14.89
N CYS A 301 22.94 -2.97 -14.96
CA CYS A 301 22.01 -2.07 -14.27
C CYS A 301 22.17 -2.14 -12.74
N GLN A 302 22.34 -3.34 -12.20
CA GLN A 302 22.55 -3.55 -10.76
C GLN A 302 23.85 -2.90 -10.27
N ASP A 303 24.90 -2.91 -11.09
CA ASP A 303 26.18 -2.28 -10.76
C ASP A 303 26.14 -0.75 -10.93
N SER A 304 25.31 -0.24 -11.84
CA SER A 304 25.30 1.18 -12.22
C SER A 304 24.22 2.01 -11.51
N ILE A 305 23.10 1.40 -11.13
CA ILE A 305 21.99 2.07 -10.43
C ILE A 305 22.23 1.95 -8.92
N GLN A 306 22.34 3.10 -8.23
CA GLN A 306 22.64 3.13 -6.80
C GLN A 306 21.59 2.45 -5.91
N ALA A 307 20.32 2.46 -6.32
CA ALA A 307 19.24 1.85 -5.57
C ALA A 307 19.12 0.36 -5.91
N ALA A 308 18.94 -0.49 -4.88
CA ALA A 308 18.64 -1.90 -5.09
C ALA A 308 17.28 -2.08 -5.82
N PRO A 309 17.13 -3.12 -6.67
CA PRO A 309 15.88 -3.38 -7.36
C PRO A 309 14.80 -3.82 -6.40
N TYR A 310 13.56 -3.37 -6.63
CA TYR A 310 12.41 -4.02 -6.04
C TYR A 310 12.08 -5.30 -6.82
N THR A 311 12.06 -6.43 -6.11
CA THR A 311 11.81 -7.76 -6.67
C THR A 311 10.60 -8.45 -6.04
N ASP A 312 9.80 -7.73 -5.24
CA ASP A 312 8.63 -8.25 -4.52
C ASP A 312 7.36 -8.34 -5.38
N PHE A 313 7.46 -8.12 -6.70
CA PHE A 313 6.31 -8.11 -7.60
C PHE A 313 5.52 -9.42 -7.58
N THR A 314 6.16 -10.59 -7.62
CA THR A 314 5.44 -11.87 -7.72
C THR A 314 4.43 -12.05 -6.58
N GLY A 315 4.82 -11.68 -5.35
CA GLY A 315 3.93 -11.73 -4.19
C GLY A 315 2.82 -10.69 -4.24
N PHE A 316 3.11 -9.48 -4.72
CA PHE A 316 2.08 -8.45 -4.95
C PHE A 316 1.08 -8.90 -6.02
N GLY A 317 1.56 -9.34 -7.18
CA GLY A 317 0.77 -9.69 -8.35
C GLY A 317 -0.22 -10.79 -8.04
N ALA A 318 0.24 -11.87 -7.38
CA ALA A 318 -0.64 -12.98 -6.97
C ALA A 318 -1.80 -12.51 -6.08
N GLY A 319 -1.57 -11.55 -5.18
CA GLY A 319 -2.60 -10.99 -4.31
C GLY A 319 -3.47 -9.91 -4.97
N ALA A 320 -3.04 -9.35 -6.11
CA ALA A 320 -3.75 -8.29 -6.81
C ALA A 320 -4.75 -8.83 -7.85
N LEU A 321 -4.52 -10.02 -8.42
CA LEU A 321 -5.31 -10.58 -9.53
C LEU A 321 -6.83 -10.55 -9.28
N ASP A 322 -7.28 -10.91 -8.07
CA ASP A 322 -8.72 -10.92 -7.75
C ASP A 322 -9.33 -9.52 -7.87
N LEU A 323 -8.59 -8.50 -7.44
CA LEU A 323 -9.04 -7.11 -7.46
C LEU A 323 -8.84 -6.44 -8.83
N MET A 324 -7.98 -7.00 -9.71
CA MET A 324 -7.87 -6.54 -11.09
C MET A 324 -9.21 -6.62 -11.84
N THR A 325 -10.06 -7.59 -11.49
CA THR A 325 -11.35 -7.82 -12.16
C THR A 325 -12.39 -6.72 -11.92
N VAL A 326 -12.25 -5.98 -10.81
CA VAL A 326 -13.19 -4.91 -10.41
C VAL A 326 -12.64 -3.51 -10.66
N MET A 327 -11.41 -3.40 -11.17
CA MET A 327 -10.83 -2.11 -11.51
C MET A 327 -11.29 -1.64 -12.90
N PRO A 328 -11.49 -0.32 -13.08
CA PRO A 328 -11.62 0.25 -14.41
C PRO A 328 -10.39 -0.11 -15.26
N PRO A 329 -10.57 -0.44 -16.55
CA PRO A 329 -9.47 -0.86 -17.41
C PRO A 329 -8.46 0.28 -17.59
N PHE A 330 -7.19 -0.08 -17.69
CA PHE A 330 -6.07 0.79 -18.03
C PHE A 330 -5.04 0.01 -18.85
N GLU A 331 -4.29 0.73 -19.69
CA GLU A 331 -3.29 0.13 -20.58
C GLU A 331 -2.04 -0.24 -19.77
N PRO A 332 -1.59 -1.52 -19.81
CA PRO A 332 -0.39 -1.91 -19.09
C PRO A 332 0.91 -1.55 -19.83
N TYR A 333 0.88 -1.14 -21.09
CA TYR A 333 2.10 -0.81 -21.87
C TYR A 333 3.12 -1.97 -21.91
N ILE A 334 2.63 -3.19 -22.04
CA ILE A 334 3.44 -4.42 -22.15
C ILE A 334 3.04 -5.13 -23.43
N ASP A 335 3.97 -5.22 -24.37
CA ASP A 335 3.74 -5.83 -25.68
C ASP A 335 4.27 -7.27 -25.69
N LEU A 336 3.50 -8.16 -25.09
CA LEU A 336 3.78 -9.59 -25.15
C LEU A 336 2.90 -10.25 -26.20
N ILE A 337 3.52 -10.93 -27.16
CA ILE A 337 2.80 -11.76 -28.11
C ILE A 337 2.27 -12.98 -27.37
N ARG A 338 0.95 -13.04 -27.18
CA ARG A 338 0.27 -14.16 -26.52
C ARG A 338 -1.16 -14.33 -27.04
N PRO A 339 -1.75 -15.52 -26.93
CA PRO A 339 -3.10 -15.77 -27.42
C PRO A 339 -4.20 -15.00 -26.69
N GLN A 340 -3.99 -14.67 -25.41
CA GLN A 340 -4.98 -14.02 -24.55
C GLN A 340 -4.33 -12.96 -23.64
N PRO A 341 -4.98 -11.82 -23.38
CA PRO A 341 -4.54 -10.87 -22.37
C PRO A 341 -4.37 -11.52 -20.99
N SER A 342 -3.38 -11.06 -20.22
CA SER A 342 -3.10 -11.53 -18.86
C SER A 342 -3.30 -10.40 -17.87
N ALA A 343 -4.04 -10.67 -16.79
CA ALA A 343 -4.21 -9.71 -15.69
C ALA A 343 -2.87 -9.39 -14.98
N TRP A 344 -1.84 -10.21 -15.17
CA TRP A 344 -0.49 -9.97 -14.65
C TRP A 344 0.15 -8.70 -15.20
N ASP A 345 -0.16 -8.32 -16.44
CA ASP A 345 0.38 -7.10 -17.05
C ASP A 345 -0.20 -5.86 -16.38
N GLY A 346 -1.52 -5.87 -16.18
CA GLY A 346 -2.21 -4.86 -15.41
C GLY A 346 -1.72 -4.82 -13.97
N ALA A 347 -1.48 -5.97 -13.34
CA ALA A 347 -0.94 -6.04 -11.99
C ALA A 347 0.49 -5.47 -11.91
N PHE A 348 1.35 -5.71 -12.89
CA PHE A 348 2.70 -5.14 -12.94
C PHE A 348 2.66 -3.63 -13.17
N HIS A 349 1.82 -3.17 -14.09
CA HIS A 349 1.60 -1.74 -14.28
C HIS A 349 1.08 -1.06 -13.01
N LEU A 350 0.12 -1.69 -12.32
CA LEU A 350 -0.40 -1.22 -11.05
C LEU A 350 0.69 -1.14 -9.97
N TYR A 351 1.46 -2.21 -9.80
CA TYR A 351 2.55 -2.30 -8.83
C TYR A 351 3.58 -1.19 -9.05
N SER A 352 4.04 -1.03 -10.29
CA SER A 352 5.04 -0.03 -10.63
C SER A 352 4.50 1.39 -10.46
N SER A 353 3.26 1.65 -10.90
CA SER A 353 2.61 2.95 -10.75
C SER A 353 2.38 3.32 -9.28
N LEU A 354 1.96 2.37 -8.46
CA LEU A 354 1.83 2.54 -7.01
C LEU A 354 3.16 2.97 -6.39
N ARG A 355 4.23 2.25 -6.69
CA ARG A 355 5.58 2.59 -6.19
C ARG A 355 6.01 3.98 -6.68
N PHE A 356 5.77 4.31 -7.94
CA PHE A 356 6.11 5.62 -8.50
C PHE A 356 5.35 6.77 -7.84
N LEU A 357 4.04 6.63 -7.68
CA LEU A 357 3.15 7.69 -7.18
C LEU A 357 3.27 7.84 -5.66
N CYS A 358 3.49 6.75 -4.94
CA CYS A 358 3.45 6.72 -3.48
C CYS A 358 4.82 6.79 -2.80
N ASP A 359 5.91 6.43 -3.49
CA ASP A 359 7.28 6.51 -2.96
C ASP A 359 8.01 7.80 -3.40
N ARG A 360 7.29 8.78 -3.97
CA ARG A 360 7.80 10.15 -4.16
C ARG A 360 8.34 10.66 -2.81
N GLN A 361 9.67 10.67 -2.65
CA GLN A 361 10.28 11.36 -1.51
C GLN A 361 9.79 12.81 -1.52
N PRO A 362 9.30 13.36 -0.40
CA PRO A 362 9.23 14.81 -0.26
C PRO A 362 10.66 15.33 -0.21
N SER A 363 11.21 15.69 -1.35
CA SER A 363 12.36 16.58 -1.42
C SER A 363 11.82 18.00 -1.20
N GLY A 364 11.88 18.47 0.04
CA GLY A 364 11.60 19.86 0.39
C GLY A 364 10.37 20.08 1.27
N LEU A 365 10.50 19.76 2.57
CA LEU A 365 9.91 20.65 3.58
C LEU A 365 10.94 21.77 3.82
N PRO A 366 10.63 23.05 3.57
CA PRO A 366 11.43 24.11 4.16
C PRO A 366 11.21 24.04 5.67
N SER A 367 12.29 23.80 6.40
CA SER A 367 12.36 24.13 7.83
C SER A 367 12.05 25.60 7.98
N GLN A 368 10.81 25.91 8.36
CA GLN A 368 10.46 27.22 8.89
C GLN A 368 11.00 27.27 10.32
N THR A 369 12.10 28.02 10.47
CA THR A 369 12.44 28.75 11.69
C THR A 369 11.34 29.71 12.07
#